data_AF-A0A531L6F5-F1
#
_entry.id   AF-A0A531L6F5-F1
#
_cell.length_a   1.000
_cell.length_b   1.000
_cell.length_c   1.000
_cell.angle_alpha   90.00
_cell.angle_beta   90.00
_cell.angle_gamma   90.00
#
_symmetry.space_group_name_H-M   'P 1'
#
loop_
_entity.id
_entity.type
_entity.pdbx_description
1 polymer ?
#
loop_
_entity_poly.entity_id
_entity_poly.type
_entity_poly.pdbx_seq_one_letter_code
_entity_poly.pdbx_strand_id
1 'polypeptide(L)'
;MLRNLLILGVLAVASASFPMLYQSNPQMFEGLLKSAVGTRPAIETDLNLAAVPDRPAQPLGRKVVIAADARGHFTSAFKLNGRTVDGMIDTGATLVAIN
;
A
#
# COMPACT_ATOMS: atom_id res chain seq x y z
N MET A 1 39.45 1.25 12.32
CA MET A 1 38.43 2.03 11.58
C MET A 1 38.09 1.43 10.22
N LEU A 2 39.06 0.97 9.43
CA LEU A 2 38.82 0.32 8.12
C LEU A 2 37.84 -0.87 8.18
N ARG A 3 37.97 -1.76 9.18
CA ARG A 3 37.04 -2.89 9.37
C ARG A 3 35.58 -2.44 9.53
N ASN A 4 35.34 -1.40 10.32
CA ASN A 4 33.99 -0.89 10.55
C ASN A 4 33.43 -0.24 9.29
N LEU A 5 34.26 0.47 8.52
CA LEU A 5 33.88 1.06 7.24
C LEU A 5 33.53 -0.02 6.19
N LEU A 6 34.27 -1.13 6.16
CA LEU A 6 33.96 -2.27 5.29
C LEU A 6 32.63 -2.92 5.66
N ILE A 7 32.36 -3.14 6.95
CA ILE A 7 31.08 -3.71 7.42
C ILE A 7 29.92 -2.77 7.06
N LEU A 8 30.06 -1.48 7.31
CA LEU A 8 29.04 -0.49 6.97
C LEU A 8 28.81 -0.39 5.45
N GLY A 9 29.87 -0.45 4.64
CA GLY A 9 29.78 -0.46 3.18
C GLY A 9 29.04 -1.68 2.64
N VAL A 10 29.36 -2.88 3.15
CA VAL A 10 28.66 -4.11 2.76
C VAL A 10 27.18 -4.05 3.13
N LEU A 11 26.85 -3.57 4.33
CA LEU A 11 25.46 -3.40 4.77
C LEU A 11 24.72 -2.40 3.88
N ALA A 12 25.31 -1.25 3.58
CA ALA A 12 24.69 -0.23 2.73
C ALA A 12 24.41 -0.75 1.32
N VAL A 13 25.35 -1.48 0.71
CA VAL A 13 25.19 -2.08 -0.62
C VAL A 13 24.12 -3.17 -0.63
N ALA A 14 24.11 -4.05 0.38
CA ALA A 14 23.10 -5.09 0.51
C ALA A 14 21.69 -4.50 0.69
N SER A 15 21.53 -3.47 1.53
CA SER A 15 20.25 -2.79 1.75
C SER A 15 19.76 -2.05 0.50
N ALA A 16 20.63 -1.35 -0.20
CA ALA A 16 20.27 -0.61 -1.41
C ALA A 16 19.87 -1.53 -2.58
N SER A 17 20.37 -2.76 -2.59
CA SER A 17 20.06 -3.75 -3.65
C SER A 17 18.71 -4.45 -3.45
N PHE A 18 18.11 -4.31 -2.27
CA PHE A 18 16.88 -5.01 -1.89
C PHE A 18 15.66 -4.70 -2.79
N PRO A 19 15.36 -3.42 -3.14
CA PRO A 19 14.22 -3.11 -4.00
C PRO A 19 14.38 -3.68 -5.40
N MET A 20 15.61 -3.65 -5.93
CA MET A 20 15.93 -4.08 -7.29
C MET A 20 15.79 -5.59 -7.44
N LEU A 21 16.30 -6.36 -6.48
CA LEU A 21 16.17 -7.82 -6.45
C LEU A 21 14.74 -8.29 -6.21
N TYR A 22 13.97 -7.58 -5.37
CA TYR A 22 12.56 -7.88 -5.14
C TYR A 22 11.73 -7.69 -6.42
N GLN A 23 11.99 -6.61 -7.15
CA GLN A 23 11.27 -6.31 -8.39
C GLN A 23 11.63 -7.26 -9.52
N SER A 24 12.90 -7.69 -9.62
CA SER A 24 13.35 -8.56 -10.71
C SER A 24 13.00 -10.04 -10.49
N ASN A 25 13.01 -10.51 -9.23
CA ASN A 25 12.91 -11.95 -8.91
C ASN A 25 12.06 -12.22 -7.65
N PRO A 26 10.76 -11.91 -7.68
CA PRO A 26 9.88 -12.08 -6.52
C PRO A 26 9.79 -13.52 -6.01
N GLN A 27 9.85 -14.51 -6.91
CA GLN A 27 9.76 -15.93 -6.57
C GLN A 27 10.96 -16.47 -5.78
N MET A 28 12.17 -15.99 -6.08
CA MET A 28 13.37 -16.36 -5.30
C MET A 28 13.30 -15.77 -3.88
N PHE A 29 12.79 -14.54 -3.76
CA PHE A 29 12.61 -13.90 -2.46
C PHE A 29 11.62 -14.68 -1.58
N GLU A 30 10.49 -15.14 -2.15
CA GLU A 30 9.56 -16.00 -1.42
C GLU A 30 10.20 -17.32 -0.98
N GLY A 31 11.03 -17.94 -1.82
CA GLY A 31 11.74 -19.17 -1.48
C GLY A 31 12.71 -18.99 -0.30
N LEU A 32 13.49 -17.90 -0.32
CA LEU A 32 14.37 -17.50 0.79
C LEU A 32 13.59 -17.22 2.06
N LEU A 33 12.45 -16.52 1.97
CA LEU A 33 11.60 -16.22 3.11
C LEU A 33 10.98 -17.49 3.71
N LYS A 34 10.47 -18.40 2.87
CA LYS A 34 9.96 -19.72 3.28
C LYS A 34 11.04 -20.59 3.94
N SER A 35 12.27 -20.51 3.42
CA SER A 35 13.42 -21.22 4.01
C SER A 35 13.87 -20.63 5.34
N ALA A 36 13.88 -19.29 5.48
CA ALA A 36 14.26 -18.60 6.71
C ALA A 36 13.20 -18.68 7.83
N VAL A 37 11.92 -18.75 7.46
CA VAL A 37 10.80 -18.91 8.41
C VAL A 37 10.74 -20.34 8.99
N GLY A 38 11.40 -21.32 8.34
CA GLY A 38 11.31 -22.73 8.70
C GLY A 38 9.88 -23.25 8.55
N THR A 39 9.71 -24.57 8.42
CA THR A 39 8.39 -25.20 8.39
C THR A 39 7.71 -25.00 9.75
N ARG A 40 7.06 -23.86 9.96
CA ARG A 40 6.02 -23.74 10.98
C ARG A 40 4.89 -24.66 10.51
N PRO A 41 4.46 -25.66 11.29
CA PRO A 41 3.32 -26.47 10.91
C PRO A 41 2.18 -25.50 10.59
N ALA A 42 1.62 -25.65 9.41
CA ALA A 42 0.41 -24.94 9.04
C ALA A 42 -0.61 -25.30 10.12
N ILE A 43 -0.86 -24.36 11.03
CA ILE A 43 -2.13 -24.37 11.72
C ILE A 43 -3.10 -24.12 10.57
N GLU A 44 -3.74 -25.19 10.10
CA GLU A 44 -4.99 -25.14 9.36
C GLU A 44 -5.99 -24.45 10.29
N THR A 45 -5.83 -23.14 10.36
CA THR A 45 -6.90 -22.28 10.76
C THR A 45 -7.80 -22.38 9.55
N ASP A 46 -8.83 -23.23 9.65
CA ASP A 46 -10.02 -23.13 8.83
C ASP A 46 -10.64 -21.77 9.13
N LEU A 47 -9.96 -20.73 8.64
CA LEU A 47 -10.52 -19.42 8.49
C LEU A 47 -11.54 -19.67 7.40
N ASN A 48 -12.79 -19.86 7.83
CA ASN A 48 -13.93 -19.53 7.02
C ASN A 48 -13.74 -18.05 6.64
N LEU A 49 -12.99 -17.81 5.55
CA LEU A 49 -12.92 -16.54 4.87
C LEU A 49 -14.34 -16.33 4.40
N ALA A 50 -15.14 -15.70 5.26
CA ALA A 50 -16.42 -15.15 4.88
C ALA A 50 -16.16 -14.42 3.56
N ALA A 51 -16.78 -14.90 2.48
CA ALA A 51 -16.57 -14.38 1.15
C ALA A 51 -16.71 -12.87 1.24
N VAL A 52 -15.59 -12.15 1.04
CA VAL A 52 -15.64 -10.69 0.97
C VAL A 52 -16.58 -10.41 -0.18
N PRO A 53 -17.70 -9.70 0.04
CA PRO A 53 -18.64 -9.42 -1.02
C PRO A 53 -17.88 -8.79 -2.18
N ASP A 54 -18.10 -9.29 -3.40
CA ASP A 54 -17.43 -8.87 -4.64
C ASP A 54 -17.60 -7.36 -4.92
N ARG A 55 -18.49 -6.70 -4.18
CA ARG A 55 -18.72 -5.27 -4.19
C ARG A 55 -18.43 -4.70 -2.81
N PRO A 56 -17.59 -3.64 -2.70
CA PRO A 56 -17.43 -2.92 -1.45
C PRO A 56 -18.81 -2.47 -0.95
N ALA A 57 -19.12 -2.77 0.30
CA ALA A 57 -20.39 -2.40 0.92
C ALA A 57 -20.62 -0.90 0.74
N GLN A 58 -21.76 -0.53 0.15
CA GLN A 58 -22.11 0.89 0.01
C GLN A 58 -22.27 1.49 1.42
N PRO A 59 -21.64 2.63 1.71
CA PRO A 59 -21.74 3.23 3.01
C PRO A 59 -23.17 3.68 3.29
N LEU A 60 -23.65 3.44 4.50
CA LEU A 60 -24.91 4.01 4.97
C LEU A 60 -24.70 5.44 5.50
N GLY A 61 -25.71 6.30 5.34
CA GLY A 61 -25.70 7.68 5.82
C GLY A 61 -24.88 8.65 4.96
N ARG A 62 -24.25 9.65 5.59
CA ARG A 62 -23.41 10.67 4.90
C ARG A 62 -21.98 10.18 4.70
N LYS A 63 -21.83 9.06 4.00
CA LYS A 63 -20.53 8.45 3.71
C LYS A 63 -20.43 8.12 2.23
N VAL A 64 -19.22 8.20 1.69
CA VAL A 64 -18.92 7.88 0.30
C VAL A 64 -17.65 7.06 0.26
N VAL A 65 -17.60 6.05 -0.62
CA VAL A 65 -16.35 5.35 -0.94
C VAL A 65 -15.74 6.00 -2.17
N ILE A 66 -14.49 6.42 -2.04
CA ILE A 66 -13.71 7.01 -3.13
C ILE A 66 -12.43 6.19 -3.24
N ALA A 67 -12.24 5.53 -4.38
CA ALA A 67 -10.98 4.85 -4.67
C ALA A 67 -9.91 5.89 -5.01
N ALA A 68 -8.66 5.60 -4.65
CA ALA A 68 -7.54 6.41 -5.11
C ALA A 68 -7.38 6.26 -6.64
N ASP A 69 -6.96 7.34 -7.29
CA ASP A 69 -6.57 7.34 -8.69
C ASP A 69 -5.22 6.61 -8.88
N ALA A 70 -4.79 6.43 -10.13
CA ALA A 70 -3.52 5.79 -10.45
C ALA A 70 -2.28 6.51 -9.87
N ARG A 71 -2.43 7.74 -9.40
CA ARG A 71 -1.37 8.56 -8.77
C ARG A 71 -1.47 8.53 -7.24
N GLY A 72 -2.44 7.81 -6.68
CA GLY A 72 -2.68 7.73 -5.24
C GLY A 72 -3.49 8.89 -4.65
N HIS A 73 -4.05 9.79 -5.47
CA HIS A 73 -4.89 10.89 -4.99
C HIS A 73 -6.34 10.46 -4.92
N PHE A 74 -7.10 11.06 -3.99
CA PHE A 74 -8.53 10.83 -3.88
C PHE A 74 -9.29 11.99 -4.52
N THR A 75 -9.93 11.73 -5.66
CA THR A 75 -10.72 12.71 -6.40
C THR A 75 -12.15 12.24 -6.55
N SER A 76 -13.10 13.17 -6.51
CA SER A 76 -14.52 12.86 -6.71
C SER A 76 -15.27 14.07 -7.28
N ALA A 77 -16.47 13.83 -7.78
CA ALA A 77 -17.39 14.88 -8.18
C ALA A 77 -18.10 15.44 -6.93
N PHE A 78 -18.02 16.76 -6.75
CA PHE A 78 -18.67 17.50 -5.67
C PHE A 78 -19.74 18.43 -6.23
N LYS A 79 -20.64 18.90 -5.35
CA LYS A 79 -21.62 19.94 -5.67
C LYS A 79 -21.21 21.25 -5.02
N LEU A 80 -21.00 22.28 -5.83
CA LEU A 80 -20.78 23.65 -5.38
C LEU A 80 -21.89 24.54 -5.96
N ASN A 81 -22.74 25.10 -5.09
CA ASN A 81 -23.88 25.94 -5.51
C ASN A 81 -24.76 25.29 -6.59
N GLY A 82 -25.02 23.99 -6.46
CA GLY A 82 -25.81 23.20 -7.42
C GLY A 82 -25.04 22.71 -8.66
N ARG A 83 -23.85 23.25 -8.93
CA ARG A 83 -23.00 22.83 -10.06
C ARG A 83 -22.10 21.67 -9.65
N THR A 84 -21.92 20.71 -10.56
CA THR A 84 -20.94 19.63 -10.36
C THR A 84 -19.54 20.18 -10.65
N VAL A 85 -18.60 19.95 -9.75
CA VAL A 85 -17.18 20.29 -9.90
C VAL A 85 -16.32 19.11 -9.47
N ASP A 86 -15.23 18.84 -10.17
CA ASP A 86 -14.26 17.83 -9.73
C ASP A 86 -13.36 18.43 -8.64
N GLY A 87 -13.15 17.67 -7.57
CA GLY A 87 -12.33 18.09 -6.44
C GLY A 87 -11.40 16.99 -5.98
N MET A 88 -10.30 17.39 -5.36
CA MET A 88 -9.34 16.50 -4.69
C MET A 88 -9.47 16.65 -3.18
N ILE A 89 -9.39 15.53 -2.46
CA ILE A 89 -9.35 15.53 -1.01
C ILE A 89 -7.92 15.87 -0.57
N ASP A 90 -7.76 17.00 0.10
CA ASP A 90 -6.52 17.44 0.71
C ASP A 90 -6.72 17.59 2.22
N THR A 91 -6.16 16.66 2.99
CA THR A 91 -6.24 16.66 4.45
C THR A 91 -5.34 17.71 5.10
N GLY A 92 -4.41 18.31 4.35
CA GLY A 92 -3.56 19.43 4.79
C GLY A 92 -4.21 20.79 4.57
N ALA A 93 -5.30 20.86 3.81
CA ALA A 93 -6.01 22.11 3.55
C ALA A 93 -6.98 22.47 4.69
N THR A 94 -6.97 23.74 5.10
CA THR A 94 -7.99 24.29 6.03
C THR A 94 -9.17 24.90 5.29
N LEU A 95 -8.97 25.32 4.03
CA LEU A 95 -9.95 25.99 3.19
C LEU A 95 -10.14 25.21 1.88
N VAL A 96 -11.29 25.43 1.23
CA VAL A 96 -11.52 24.92 -0.13
C VAL A 96 -10.88 25.88 -1.12
N ALA A 97 -9.86 25.42 -1.84
CA ALA A 97 -9.19 26.19 -2.90
C ALA A 97 -9.93 26.04 -4.23
N ILE A 98 -10.25 27.17 -4.88
CA ILE A 98 -11.00 27.24 -6.14
C ILE A 98 -10.35 28.32 -7.02
N ASN A 99 -10.31 28.13 -8.34
CA ASN A 99 -9.88 29.12 -9.34
C ASN A 99 -11.09 29.58 -10.16
#